data_AF-A0A398B2D4-F1
#
_entry.id   AF-A0A398B2D4-F1
#
_cell.length_a   1.000
_cell.length_b   1.000
_cell.length_c   1.000
_cell.angle_alpha   90.00
_cell.angle_beta   90.00
_cell.angle_gamma   90.00
#
_symmetry.space_group_name_H-M   'P 1'
#
loop_
_entity.id
_entity.type
_entity.pdbx_description
1 polymer ?
#
loop_
_entity_poly.entity_id
_entity_poly.type
_entity_poly.pdbx_seq_one_letter_code
_entity_poly.pdbx_strand_id
1 'polypeptide(L)'
;MTVNEYCGSMESSILDFIFSLTDDIIEKIQYRKLFYQEQIARYVQKQIDFFFNGYNLKTALLYSYKHEAYNTIMFKLKNHLKEHNILQCI
;
A
#
# COMPACT_ATOMS: atom_id res chain seq x y z
N MET A 1 -5.70 -18.91 17.77
CA MET A 1 -4.62 -18.25 17.03
C MET A 1 -5.24 -17.41 15.94
N THR A 2 -5.52 -16.16 16.28
CA THR A 2 -5.80 -15.12 15.29
C THR A 2 -4.49 -14.71 14.61
N VAL A 3 -4.57 -14.08 13.43
CA VAL A 3 -3.39 -13.57 12.72
C VAL A 3 -2.59 -12.60 13.60
N ASN A 4 -3.27 -11.81 14.44
CA ASN A 4 -2.65 -10.87 15.36
C ASN A 4 -1.82 -11.57 16.46
N GLU A 5 -2.30 -12.71 16.96
CA GLU A 5 -1.57 -13.54 17.94
C GLU A 5 -0.34 -14.22 17.33
N TYR A 6 -0.34 -14.44 16.01
CA TYR A 6 0.74 -15.12 15.29
C TYR A 6 1.83 -14.15 14.79
N CYS A 7 1.44 -13.00 14.24
CA CYS A 7 2.34 -12.09 13.53
C CYS A 7 3.10 -11.11 14.43
N GLY A 8 2.62 -10.82 15.63
CA GLY A 8 3.13 -9.70 16.44
C GLY A 8 2.40 -8.39 16.14
N SER A 9 2.45 -7.45 17.09
CA SER A 9 1.64 -6.21 17.03
C SER A 9 2.05 -5.26 15.91
N MET A 10 3.34 -5.22 15.58
CA MET A 10 3.86 -4.38 14.49
C MET A 10 3.44 -4.92 13.13
N GLU A 11 3.67 -6.21 12.89
CA GLU A 11 3.35 -6.89 11.65
C GLU A 11 1.84 -6.87 11.39
N SER A 12 1.04 -7.09 12.43
CA SER A 12 -0.42 -6.92 12.37
C SER A 12 -0.79 -5.51 11.91
N SER A 13 -0.17 -4.48 12.51
CA SER A 13 -0.45 -3.08 12.14
C SER A 13 -0.06 -2.76 10.70
N ILE A 14 1.04 -3.35 10.21
CA ILE A 14 1.47 -3.21 8.81
C ILE A 14 0.45 -3.87 7.87
N LEU A 15 -0.06 -5.05 8.22
CA LEU A 15 -1.09 -5.72 7.42
C LEU A 15 -2.39 -4.90 7.39
N ASP A 16 -2.86 -4.42 8.54
CA ASP A 16 -4.05 -3.58 8.64
C ASP A 16 -3.91 -2.30 7.80
N PHE A 17 -2.73 -1.68 7.84
CA PHE A 17 -2.39 -0.53 7.00
C PHE A 17 -2.44 -0.88 5.51
N ILE A 18 -1.84 -2.00 5.09
CA ILE A 18 -1.83 -2.45 3.69
C ILE A 18 -3.27 -2.66 3.18
N PHE A 19 -4.12 -3.34 3.96
CA PHE A 19 -5.52 -3.55 3.58
C PHE A 19 -6.28 -2.23 3.49
N SER A 20 -6.20 -1.41 4.54
CA SER A 20 -6.90 -0.12 4.59
C SER A 20 -6.50 0.82 3.45
N LEU A 21 -5.20 0.91 3.14
CA LEU A 21 -4.71 1.75 2.04
C LEU A 21 -5.13 1.19 0.68
N THR A 22 -5.14 -0.13 0.51
CA THR A 22 -5.59 -0.76 -0.73
C THR A 22 -7.06 -0.43 -0.98
N ASP A 23 -7.92 -0.59 0.03
CA ASP A 23 -9.35 -0.31 -0.08
C ASP A 23 -9.62 1.18 -0.35
N ASP A 24 -8.90 2.09 0.32
CA ASP A 24 -8.99 3.54 0.07
C ASP A 24 -8.64 3.90 -1.39
N ILE A 25 -7.61 3.27 -1.95
CA ILE A 25 -7.20 3.51 -3.34
C ILE A 25 -8.24 2.94 -4.31
N ILE A 26 -8.77 1.75 -4.05
CA ILE A 26 -9.83 1.15 -4.87
C ILE A 26 -11.05 2.08 -4.88
N GLU A 27 -11.46 2.58 -3.72
CA GLU A 27 -12.56 3.54 -3.60
C GLU A 27 -12.28 4.81 -4.42
N LYS A 28 -11.06 5.37 -4.30
CA LYS A 28 -10.64 6.54 -5.10
C LYS A 28 -10.61 6.28 -6.60
N ILE A 29 -10.25 5.08 -7.04
CA ILE A 29 -10.30 4.68 -8.46
C ILE A 29 -11.77 4.62 -8.92
N GLN A 30 -12.64 3.97 -8.15
CA GLN A 30 -14.07 3.83 -8.46
C GLN A 30 -14.76 5.20 -8.59
N TYR A 31 -14.46 6.13 -7.68
CA TYR A 31 -14.95 7.51 -7.76
C TYR A 31 -14.20 8.40 -8.75
N ARG A 32 -13.29 7.83 -9.56
CA ARG A 32 -12.50 8.57 -10.54
C ARG A 32 -11.78 9.78 -9.92
N LYS A 33 -11.16 9.58 -8.76
CA LYS A 33 -10.25 10.56 -8.13
C LYS A 33 -8.79 10.28 -8.47
N LEU A 34 -8.48 9.04 -8.86
CA LEU A 34 -7.17 8.61 -9.33
C LEU A 34 -7.32 8.06 -10.75
N PHE A 35 -6.63 8.69 -11.70
CA PHE A 35 -6.76 8.38 -13.13
C PHE A 35 -5.49 7.81 -13.76
N TYR A 36 -4.34 8.09 -13.15
CA TYR A 36 -3.04 7.71 -13.67
C TYR A 36 -2.33 6.74 -12.73
N GLN A 37 -1.70 5.72 -13.29
CA GLN A 37 -0.92 4.77 -12.52
C GLN A 37 0.23 5.45 -11.75
N GLU A 38 0.88 6.44 -12.35
CA GLU A 38 1.92 7.25 -11.71
C GLU A 38 1.39 8.01 -10.47
N GLN A 39 0.17 8.53 -10.53
CA GLN A 39 -0.45 9.19 -9.37
C GLN A 39 -0.68 8.19 -8.24
N ILE A 40 -1.15 6.99 -8.57
CA ILE A 40 -1.40 5.91 -7.61
C ILE A 40 -0.08 5.47 -6.97
N ALA A 41 0.96 5.22 -7.77
CA ALA A 41 2.28 4.82 -7.28
C ALA A 41 2.87 5.86 -6.32
N ARG A 42 2.84 7.16 -6.70
CA ARG A 42 3.31 8.25 -5.84
C ARG A 42 2.50 8.39 -4.55
N TYR A 43 1.18 8.21 -4.65
CA TYR A 43 0.30 8.24 -3.49
C TYR A 43 0.62 7.10 -2.51
N VAL A 44 0.73 5.87 -3.01
CA VAL A 44 1.11 4.70 -2.21
C VAL A 44 2.45 4.93 -1.51
N GLN A 45 3.46 5.37 -2.26
CA GLN A 45 4.80 5.61 -1.71
C GLN A 45 4.78 6.66 -0.59
N LYS A 46 4.06 7.77 -0.79
CA LYS A 46 3.90 8.82 0.23
C LYS A 46 3.21 8.29 1.50
N GLN A 47 2.17 7.47 1.37
CA GLN A 47 1.45 6.92 2.52
C GLN A 47 2.31 5.90 3.28
N ILE A 48 3.06 5.06 2.57
CA ILE A 48 4.04 4.14 3.17
C ILE A 48 5.09 4.93 3.95
N ASP A 49 5.68 5.96 3.34
CA ASP A 49 6.68 6.79 4.01
C ASP A 49 6.13 7.45 5.27
N PHE A 50 4.90 7.96 5.22
CA PHE A 50 4.23 8.55 6.37
C PHE A 50 3.97 7.54 7.49
N PHE A 51 3.43 6.37 7.15
CA PHE A 51 3.15 5.29 8.12
C PHE A 51 4.42 4.82 8.83
N PHE A 52 5.48 4.57 8.06
CA PHE A 52 6.74 4.07 8.59
C PHE A 52 7.59 5.13 9.31
N ASN A 53 7.25 6.43 9.19
CA ASN A 53 7.97 7.51 9.88
C ASN A 53 7.86 7.41 11.42
N GLY A 54 6.83 6.74 11.94
CA GLY A 54 6.65 6.51 13.38
C GLY A 54 7.47 5.35 13.94
N TYR A 55 8.11 4.54 13.11
CA TYR A 55 8.81 3.33 13.53
C TYR A 55 10.31 3.54 13.66
N ASN A 56 10.87 3.23 14.83
CA ASN A 56 12.32 3.26 15.05
C ASN A 56 12.94 1.88 14.75
N LEU A 57 13.10 1.57 13.46
CA LEU A 57 13.73 0.33 12.99
C LEU A 57 15.15 0.59 12.45
N LYS A 58 15.95 -0.48 12.37
CA LYS A 58 17.18 -0.46 11.57
C LYS A 58 16.83 -0.12 10.12
N THR A 59 17.64 0.73 9.51
CA THR A 59 17.43 1.23 8.13
C THR A 59 17.16 0.13 7.12
N ALA A 60 17.93 -0.97 7.14
CA ALA A 60 17.72 -2.09 6.23
C ALA A 60 16.34 -2.73 6.38
N LEU A 61 15.90 -2.95 7.63
CA LEU A 61 14.61 -3.55 7.93
C LEU A 61 13.45 -2.62 7.53
N LEU A 62 13.60 -1.32 7.79
CA LEU A 62 12.65 -0.30 7.36
C LEU A 62 12.47 -0.33 5.83
N TYR A 63 13.57 -0.36 5.08
CA TYR A 63 13.52 -0.45 3.62
C TYR A 63 12.86 -1.74 3.14
N SER A 64 13.17 -2.88 3.76
CA SER A 64 12.51 -4.16 3.44
C SER A 64 11.00 -4.08 3.64
N TYR A 65 10.53 -3.60 4.79
CA TYR A 65 9.09 -3.47 5.04
C TYR A 65 8.41 -2.48 4.09
N LYS A 66 9.01 -1.32 3.84
CA LYS A 66 8.48 -0.35 2.88
C LYS A 66 8.35 -0.96 1.47
N HIS A 67 9.37 -1.70 1.05
CA HIS A 67 9.39 -2.36 -0.25
C HIS A 67 8.31 -3.45 -0.37
N GLU A 68 8.20 -4.31 0.65
CA GLU A 68 7.18 -5.37 0.69
C GLU A 68 5.77 -4.80 0.74
N ALA A 69 5.53 -3.76 1.54
CA ALA A 69 4.24 -3.08 1.61
C ALA A 69 3.86 -2.49 0.25
N TYR A 70 4.78 -1.79 -0.42
CA TYR A 70 4.56 -1.22 -1.74
C TYR A 70 4.21 -2.30 -2.77
N ASN A 71 5.02 -3.36 -2.86
CA ASN A 71 4.79 -4.44 -3.80
C ASN A 71 3.46 -5.15 -3.56
N THR A 72 3.11 -5.37 -2.30
CA THR A 72 1.85 -6.03 -1.92
C THR A 72 0.65 -5.20 -2.33
N ILE A 73 0.66 -3.88 -2.04
CA ILE A 73 -0.41 -2.96 -2.42
C ILE A 73 -0.53 -2.90 -3.96
N MET A 74 0.57 -2.67 -4.67
CA MET A 74 0.55 -2.58 -6.13
C MET A 74 0.12 -3.89 -6.80
N PHE A 75 0.49 -5.03 -6.24
CA PHE A 75 0.04 -6.34 -6.70
C PHE A 75 -1.47 -6.50 -6.55
N LYS A 76 -2.04 -6.14 -5.39
CA LYS A 76 -3.49 -6.19 -5.14
C LYS A 76 -4.26 -5.23 -6.05
N LEU A 77 -3.72 -4.04 -6.29
CA LEU A 77 -4.35 -3.03 -7.15
C LEU A 77 -4.34 -3.42 -8.63
N LYS A 78 -3.42 -4.26 -9.09
CA LYS A 78 -3.22 -4.59 -10.50
C LYS A 78 -4.49 -4.98 -11.25
N ASN A 79 -5.38 -5.73 -10.60
CA ASN A 79 -6.65 -6.14 -11.22
C ASN A 79 -7.59 -4.94 -11.38
N HIS A 80 -7.74 -4.13 -10.34
CA HIS A 80 -8.56 -2.91 -10.36
C HIS A 80 -8.05 -1.87 -11.36
N LEU A 81 -6.72 -1.71 -11.51
CA LEU A 81 -6.15 -0.80 -12.50
C LEU A 81 -6.55 -1.17 -13.93
N LYS A 82 -6.58 -2.48 -14.24
CA LYS A 82 -7.01 -2.99 -15.54
C LYS A 82 -8.51 -2.82 -15.76
N GLU A 83 -9.31 -3.19 -14.77
CA GLU A 83 -10.78 -3.11 -14.85
C GLU A 83 -11.27 -1.67 -15.05
N HIS A 84 -10.61 -0.70 -14.42
CA HIS A 84 -10.98 0.72 -14.48
C HIS A 84 -10.26 1.51 -15.58
N ASN A 85 -9.52 0.86 -16.48
CA ASN A 85 -8.79 1.49 -17.59
C ASN A 85 -7.91 2.67 -17.14
N ILE A 86 -7.16 2.48 -16.04
CA ILE A 86 -6.25 3.51 -15.53
C ILE A 86 -5.19 3.85 -16.57
N LEU A 87 -4.96 5.14 -16.77
CA LEU A 87 -4.01 5.65 -17.74
C LEU A 87 -2.57 5.38 -17.27
N GLN A 88 -1.74 4.95 -18.22
CA GLN A 88 -0.30 4.80 -18.01
C GLN A 88 0.41 5.86 -18.86
N CYS A 89 1.35 6.57 -18.24
CA CYS A 89 2.28 7.40 -19.00
C CYS A 89 3.23 6.47 -19.76
N ILE A 90 3.35 6.68 -21.06
CA ILE A 90 4.31 6.00 -21.95
C ILE A 90 5.65 6.73 -21.87
#